data_AF-A0A327PJS2-F1
#
_entry.id   AF-A0A327PJS2-F1
#
_cell.length_a   1.000
_cell.length_b   1.000
_cell.length_c   1.000
_cell.angle_alpha   90.00
_cell.angle_beta   90.00
_cell.angle_gamma   90.00
#
_symmetry.space_group_name_H-M   'P 1'
#
loop_
_entity.id
_entity.type
_entity.pdbx_description
1 polymer ?
#
loop_
_entity_poly.entity_id
_entity_poly.type
_entity_poly.pdbx_seq_one_letter_code
_entity_poly.pdbx_strand_id
1 'polypeptide(L)'
;MMGIKQEALAFELGADWSQKKISLLEQKEEVEEDLLQQVAEILKVPAEAIKNFNEEAVFNIISNTYHNDSKDQSTIIASSVNYQPTFNAIDKLVEALEENKKLYERLLESEREKVELLKKMLDK
;
A
#
# COMPACT_ATOMS: atom_id res chain seq x y z
N MET A 1 -2.75 -13.06 2.03
CA MET A 1 -1.59 -12.88 1.09
C MET A 1 -1.28 -11.40 0.94
N MET A 2 -0.09 -10.97 1.34
CA MET A 2 0.41 -9.63 0.97
C MET A 2 0.30 -9.48 -0.55
N GLY A 3 -0.23 -8.37 -1.06
CA GLY A 3 -0.50 -8.16 -2.50
C GLY A 3 0.74 -8.06 -3.40
N ILE A 4 1.86 -8.64 -2.97
CA ILE A 4 3.14 -8.67 -3.66
C ILE A 4 3.13 -9.87 -4.60
N LYS A 5 3.44 -9.63 -5.88
CA LYS A 5 3.54 -10.70 -6.86
C LYS A 5 4.73 -11.60 -6.49
N GLN A 6 4.51 -12.90 -6.36
CA GLN A 6 5.57 -13.90 -6.13
C GLN A 6 6.70 -13.79 -7.17
N GLU A 7 6.39 -13.36 -8.40
CA GLU A 7 7.38 -13.08 -9.45
C GLU A 7 8.35 -11.94 -9.10
N ALA A 8 7.87 -10.88 -8.43
CA ALA A 8 8.70 -9.77 -7.99
C ALA A 8 9.64 -10.21 -6.87
N LEU A 9 9.13 -11.00 -5.92
CA LEU A 9 9.95 -11.55 -4.83
C LEU A 9 11.04 -12.51 -5.38
N ALA A 10 10.73 -13.30 -6.42
CA ALA A 10 11.70 -14.16 -7.09
C ALA A 10 12.80 -13.35 -7.78
N PHE A 11 12.40 -12.27 -8.46
CA PHE A 11 13.34 -11.40 -9.13
C PHE A 11 14.33 -10.75 -8.15
N GLU A 12 13.86 -10.34 -6.97
CA GLU A 12 14.71 -9.70 -5.95
C GLU A 12 15.59 -10.69 -5.17
N LEU A 13 15.12 -11.91 -4.92
CA LEU A 13 15.95 -12.98 -4.31
C LEU A 13 17.04 -13.51 -5.25
N GLY A 14 16.94 -13.23 -6.55
CA GLY A 14 17.97 -13.49 -7.55
C GLY A 14 17.61 -14.58 -8.57
N ALA A 15 18.52 -14.81 -9.53
CA ALA A 15 18.28 -15.65 -10.72
C ALA A 15 17.97 -17.13 -10.41
N ASP A 16 18.36 -17.61 -9.23
CA ASP A 16 18.06 -18.98 -8.79
C ASP A 16 16.64 -19.12 -8.23
N TRP A 17 15.92 -18.02 -8.01
CA TRP A 17 14.56 -18.00 -7.47
C TRP A 17 13.53 -17.84 -8.59
N SER A 18 12.45 -18.61 -8.50
CA SER A 18 11.33 -18.56 -9.43
C SER A 18 10.01 -18.59 -8.68
N GLN A 19 8.93 -18.14 -9.33
CA GLN A 19 7.58 -18.12 -8.73
C GLN A 19 7.17 -19.49 -8.16
N LYS A 20 7.56 -20.59 -8.81
CA LYS A 20 7.33 -21.96 -8.31
C LYS A 20 8.14 -22.27 -7.05
N LYS A 21 9.42 -21.87 -7.00
CA LYS A 21 10.27 -22.08 -5.81
C LYS A 21 9.77 -21.28 -4.62
N ILE A 22 9.25 -20.07 -4.84
CA ILE A 22 8.64 -19.25 -3.78
C ILE A 22 7.35 -19.86 -3.28
N SER A 23 6.47 -20.33 -4.17
CA SER A 23 5.26 -21.02 -3.74
C SER A 23 5.57 -22.28 -2.90
N LEU A 24 6.63 -23.00 -3.23
CA LEU A 24 7.11 -24.12 -2.41
C LEU A 24 7.70 -23.65 -1.08
N LEU A 25 8.35 -22.48 -1.06
CA LEU A 25 8.89 -21.87 0.17
C LEU A 25 7.77 -21.46 1.12
N GLU A 26 6.72 -20.82 0.60
CA GLU A 26 5.54 -20.38 1.38
C GLU A 26 4.76 -21.56 2.00
N GLN A 27 4.85 -22.75 1.39
CA GLN A 27 4.21 -23.96 1.91
C GLN A 27 5.06 -24.69 2.95
N LYS A 28 6.34 -24.35 3.09
CA LYS A 28 7.21 -24.96 4.11
C LYS A 28 6.95 -24.32 5.46
N GLU A 29 6.84 -25.18 6.47
CA GLU A 29 6.66 -24.77 7.86
C GLU A 29 7.96 -24.21 8.47
N GLU A 30 9.12 -24.66 7.96
CA GLU A 30 10.44 -24.19 8.35
C GLU A 30 11.18 -23.58 7.16
N VAL A 31 11.72 -22.37 7.35
CA VAL A 31 12.52 -21.63 6.39
C VAL A 31 13.86 -21.29 7.04
N GLU A 32 14.95 -21.40 6.28
CA GLU A 32 16.29 -21.05 6.77
C GLU A 32 16.35 -19.56 7.17
N GLU A 33 17.02 -19.28 8.30
CA GLU A 33 17.06 -17.95 8.89
C GLU A 33 17.74 -16.92 7.98
N ASP A 34 18.81 -17.32 7.28
CA ASP A 34 19.50 -16.49 6.29
C ASP A 34 18.57 -16.07 5.14
N LEU A 35 17.70 -16.98 4.70
CA LEU A 35 16.73 -16.71 3.65
C LEU A 35 15.57 -15.83 4.16
N LEU A 36 15.11 -16.07 5.38
CA LEU A 36 14.09 -15.25 6.02
C LEU A 36 14.56 -13.80 6.15
N GLN A 37 15.83 -13.60 6.51
CA GLN A 37 16.46 -12.30 6.63
C GLN A 37 16.56 -11.59 5.26
N GLN A 38 16.93 -12.31 4.20
CA GLN A 38 16.95 -11.76 2.84
C GLN A 38 15.55 -11.35 2.37
N VAL A 39 14.54 -12.18 2.63
CA VAL A 39 13.13 -11.85 2.31
C VAL A 39 12.66 -10.62 3.10
N ALA A 40 13.01 -10.54 4.39
CA ALA A 40 12.71 -9.40 5.25
C ALA A 40 13.33 -8.09 4.72
N GLU A 41 14.58 -8.11 4.27
CA GLU A 41 15.27 -6.96 3.70
C GLU A 41 14.62 -6.48 2.39
N ILE A 42 14.30 -7.42 1.50
CA ILE A 42 13.57 -7.17 0.24
C ILE A 42 12.21 -6.51 0.52
N LEU A 43 11.45 -7.08 1.45
CA LEU A 43 10.14 -6.59 1.84
C LEU A 43 10.20 -5.34 2.73
N LYS A 44 11.41 -4.94 3.18
CA LYS A 44 11.66 -3.86 4.15
C LYS A 44 10.84 -4.01 5.43
N VAL A 45 10.64 -5.25 5.87
CA VAL A 45 9.96 -5.59 7.13
C VAL A 45 10.92 -6.33 8.04
N PRO A 46 10.77 -6.26 9.37
CA PRO A 46 11.58 -7.07 10.28
C PRO A 46 11.35 -8.58 10.03
N ALA A 47 12.40 -9.40 10.10
CA ALA A 47 12.26 -10.87 10.00
C ALA A 47 11.31 -11.44 11.06
N GLU A 48 11.27 -10.82 12.25
CA GLU A 48 10.31 -11.15 13.31
C GLU A 48 8.85 -10.92 12.90
N ALA A 49 8.57 -9.96 12.02
CA ALA A 49 7.22 -9.69 11.53
C ALA A 49 6.72 -10.77 10.55
N ILE A 50 7.64 -11.41 9.82
CA ILE A 50 7.33 -12.56 8.96
C ILE A 50 7.14 -13.82 9.82
N LYS A 51 8.00 -14.01 10.84
CA LYS A 51 7.92 -15.16 11.76
C LYS A 51 6.67 -15.14 12.65
N ASN A 52 6.27 -13.95 13.11
CA ASN A 52 5.08 -13.75 13.93
C ASN A 52 3.88 -13.25 13.10
N PHE A 53 3.87 -13.52 11.80
CA PHE A 53 2.80 -13.07 10.91
C PHE A 53 1.47 -13.69 11.33
N ASN A 54 0.64 -12.89 11.99
CA ASN A 54 -0.74 -13.23 12.33
C ASN A 54 -1.64 -12.19 11.66
N GLU A 55 -2.46 -12.63 10.70
CA GLU A 55 -3.34 -11.74 9.92
C GLU A 55 -4.23 -10.87 10.82
N GLU A 56 -4.70 -11.39 11.96
CA GLU A 56 -5.51 -10.62 12.92
C GLU A 56 -4.69 -9.59 13.71
N ALA A 57 -3.43 -9.92 14.04
CA ALA A 57 -2.53 -8.99 14.73
C ALA A 57 -2.07 -7.85 13.81
N VAL A 58 -1.87 -8.14 12.52
CA VAL A 58 -1.48 -7.14 11.52
C VAL A 58 -2.59 -6.11 11.32
N PHE A 59 -3.87 -6.52 11.31
CA PHE A 59 -4.99 -5.55 11.27
C PHE A 59 -5.03 -4.65 12.51
N ASN A 60 -4.82 -5.21 13.71
CA ASN A 60 -4.78 -4.42 14.95
C ASN A 60 -3.56 -3.47 15.00
N ILE A 61 -2.41 -3.89 14.48
CA ILE A 61 -1.20 -3.06 14.43
C ILE A 61 -1.34 -1.97 13.37
N ILE A 62 -1.84 -2.26 12.16
CA ILE A 62 -2.06 -1.24 11.12
C ILE A 62 -3.10 -0.20 11.55
N SER A 63 -4.14 -0.60 12.29
CA SER A 63 -5.09 0.35 12.88
C SER A 63 -4.47 1.23 13.97
N ASN A 64 -3.46 0.74 14.70
CA ASN A 64 -2.85 1.46 15.82
C ASN A 64 -1.49 2.12 15.49
N THR A 65 -0.87 1.82 14.35
CA THR A 65 0.46 2.33 13.96
C THR A 65 0.32 3.59 13.10
N TYR A 66 -0.51 4.53 13.56
CA TYR A 66 -0.30 5.92 13.21
C TYR A 66 0.84 6.44 14.07
N HIS A 67 2.05 6.34 13.51
CA HIS A 67 3.22 7.20 13.79
C HIS A 67 3.69 7.28 15.26
N ASN A 68 4.76 6.55 15.62
CA ASN A 68 5.60 7.01 16.74
C ASN A 68 7.04 6.50 16.66
N ASP A 69 7.97 7.41 16.36
CA ASP A 69 9.43 7.22 16.46
C ASP A 69 9.92 7.67 17.85
N SER A 70 9.29 7.17 18.92
CA SER A 70 9.64 7.55 20.29
C SER A 70 9.87 6.33 21.19
N LYS A 71 11.07 6.29 21.78
CA LYS A 71 11.62 5.21 22.61
C LYS A 71 11.07 5.20 24.05
N ASP A 72 9.78 5.47 24.26
CA ASP A 72 9.21 5.46 25.60
C ASP A 72 7.87 4.71 25.65
N GLN A 73 7.88 3.52 26.25
CA GLN A 73 6.73 2.60 26.30
C GLN A 73 5.66 3.00 27.33
N SER A 74 5.79 4.13 28.03
CA SER A 74 4.90 4.48 29.14
C SER A 74 3.74 5.44 28.79
N THR A 75 3.66 5.99 27.57
CA THR A 75 2.66 7.01 27.19
C THR A 75 1.61 6.51 26.18
N ILE A 76 1.45 5.19 26.04
CA ILE A 76 0.58 4.58 25.01
C ILE A 76 -0.92 4.77 25.33
N ILE A 77 -1.31 4.89 26.59
CA ILE A 77 -2.75 4.94 26.97
C ILE A 77 -3.29 6.38 27.02
N ALA A 78 -2.46 7.39 27.27
CA ALA A 78 -2.92 8.78 27.38
C ALA A 78 -2.99 9.52 26.03
N SER A 79 -2.19 9.09 25.05
CA SER A 79 -2.11 9.70 23.71
C SER A 79 -3.18 9.16 22.74
N SER A 80 -3.69 7.94 22.96
CA SER A 80 -4.78 7.35 22.16
C SER A 80 -6.14 8.03 22.36
N VAL A 81 -6.32 8.75 23.48
CA VAL A 81 -7.57 9.49 23.76
C VAL A 81 -7.57 10.91 23.18
N ASN A 82 -6.41 11.43 22.73
CA ASN A 82 -6.26 12.81 22.28
C ASN A 82 -5.84 12.99 20.82
N TYR A 83 -5.64 11.91 20.05
CA TYR A 83 -5.53 12.06 18.59
C TYR A 83 -6.93 12.08 17.97
N GLN A 84 -7.70 13.13 18.30
CA GLN A 84 -8.77 13.60 17.43
C GLN A 84 -8.07 14.39 16.32
N PRO A 85 -7.89 13.85 15.10
CA PRO A 85 -7.55 14.71 13.99
C PRO A 85 -8.62 15.80 13.92
N THR A 86 -8.21 17.07 14.03
CA THR A 86 -9.08 18.25 13.88
C THR A 86 -9.63 18.40 12.45
N PHE A 87 -9.30 17.46 11.57
CA PHE A 87 -9.93 17.29 10.27
C PHE A 87 -10.73 15.99 10.27
N ASN A 88 -12.01 16.09 9.95
CA ASN A 88 -12.86 14.94 9.70
C ASN A 88 -12.42 14.28 8.39
N ALA A 89 -11.93 13.04 8.45
CA ALA A 89 -11.45 12.32 7.28
C ALA A 89 -12.54 12.13 6.20
N ILE A 90 -13.81 12.08 6.62
CA ILE A 90 -14.96 12.02 5.71
C ILE A 90 -15.09 13.32 4.92
N ASP A 91 -14.90 14.47 5.57
CA ASP A 91 -15.02 15.77 4.91
C ASP A 91 -13.93 15.95 3.85
N LYS A 92 -12.69 15.52 4.13
CA LYS A 92 -11.60 15.52 3.14
C LYS A 92 -11.84 14.54 1.99
N LEU A 93 -12.46 13.40 2.26
CA LEU A 93 -12.80 12.44 1.21
C LEU A 93 -13.88 13.00 0.28
N VAL A 94 -14.89 13.68 0.85
CA VAL A 94 -15.94 14.36 0.08
C VAL A 94 -15.34 15.49 -0.76
N GLU A 95 -14.41 16.27 -0.21
CA GLU A 95 -13.68 17.31 -0.95
C GLU A 95 -12.91 16.72 -2.14
N ALA A 96 -12.14 15.66 -1.93
CA ALA A 96 -11.40 14.99 -3.00
C ALA A 96 -12.32 14.40 -4.09
N LEU A 97 -13.51 13.91 -3.72
CA LEU A 97 -14.51 13.43 -4.69
C LEU A 97 -15.08 14.57 -5.53
N GLU A 98 -15.36 15.72 -4.91
CA GLU A 98 -15.88 16.89 -5.61
C GLU A 98 -14.83 17.50 -6.56
N GLU A 99 -13.56 17.55 -6.14
CA GLU A 99 -12.45 17.95 -7.00
C GLU A 99 -12.28 17.02 -8.21
N ASN A 100 -12.37 15.70 -8.00
CA ASN A 100 -12.32 14.72 -9.08
C ASN A 100 -13.48 14.93 -10.06
N LYS A 101 -14.70 15.17 -9.57
CA LYS A 101 -15.87 15.43 -10.42
C LYS A 101 -15.67 16.68 -11.29
N LYS A 102 -15.17 17.77 -10.73
CA LYS A 102 -14.83 18.99 -11.49
C LYS A 102 -13.75 18.73 -12.55
N LEU A 103 -12.75 17.91 -12.22
CA LEU A 103 -11.70 17.53 -13.18
C LEU A 103 -12.30 16.74 -14.35
N TYR A 104 -13.21 15.80 -14.08
CA TYR A 104 -13.91 15.06 -15.13
C TYR A 104 -14.82 15.94 -16.00
N GLU A 105 -15.51 16.92 -15.42
CA GLU A 105 -16.31 17.88 -16.19
C GLU A 105 -15.44 18.70 -17.14
N ARG A 106 -14.28 19.20 -16.67
CA ARG A 106 -13.31 19.93 -17.50
C ARG A 106 -12.68 19.05 -18.58
N LEU A 107 -12.41 17.79 -18.27
CA LEU A 107 -11.91 16.84 -19.25
C LEU A 107 -12.95 16.60 -20.35
N LEU A 108 -14.22 16.42 -19.98
CA LEU A 108 -15.31 16.25 -20.94
C LEU A 108 -15.47 17.48 -21.83
N GLU A 109 -15.34 18.69 -21.28
CA GLU A 109 -15.34 19.93 -22.05
C GLU A 109 -14.17 19.98 -23.03
N SER A 110 -12.95 19.68 -22.58
CA SER A 110 -11.76 19.62 -23.46
C SER A 110 -11.93 18.61 -24.60
N GLU A 111 -12.50 17.44 -24.32
CA GLU A 111 -12.79 16.45 -25.37
C GLU A 111 -13.85 16.95 -26.36
N ARG A 112 -14.88 17.66 -25.90
CA ARG A 112 -15.89 18.27 -26.79
C ARG A 112 -15.29 19.35 -27.68
N GLU A 113 -14.45 20.23 -27.13
CA GLU A 113 -13.76 21.27 -27.89
C GLU A 113 -12.83 20.66 -28.95
N LYS A 114 -12.06 19.63 -28.60
CA LYS A 114 -11.22 18.90 -29.56
C LYS A 114 -12.05 18.29 -30.69
N VAL A 115 -13.17 17.64 -30.37
CA VAL A 115 -14.07 17.06 -31.36
C VAL A 115 -14.65 18.13 -32.27
N GLU A 116 -15.03 19.30 -31.74
CA GLU A 116 -15.55 20.40 -32.55
C GLU A 116 -14.48 21.01 -33.46
N LEU A 117 -13.25 21.17 -32.97
CA LEU A 117 -12.11 21.60 -33.78
C LEU A 117 -11.84 20.61 -34.92
N LEU A 118 -11.83 19.31 -34.62
CA LEU A 118 -11.65 18.25 -35.62
C LEU A 118 -12.76 18.28 -36.67
N LYS A 119 -14.03 18.47 -36.27
CA LYS A 119 -15.14 18.65 -37.22
C LYS A 119 -14.94 19.85 -38.14
N LYS A 120 -14.57 21.01 -37.60
CA LYS A 120 -14.26 22.22 -38.38
C LYS A 120 -13.10 22.04 -39.36
N MET A 121 -12.12 21.18 -39.02
CA MET A 121 -11.02 20.85 -39.92
C MET A 121 -11.43 19.86 -41.02
N LEU A 122 -12.42 19.01 -40.76
CA LEU A 122 -12.92 18.01 -41.71
C LEU A 122 -13.98 18.59 -42.68
N ASP A 123 -14.68 19.65 -42.29
CA ASP A 123 -15.66 20.37 -43.13
C ASP A 123 -15.02 21.40 -44.09
N LYS A 124 -13.71 21.27 -44.37
CA LYS A 124 -12.96 22.00 -45.41
C LYS A 124 -12.55 21.06 -46.54
#